data_AF-A0A7Y4QBW1-F1
#
_entry.id   AF-A0A7Y4QBW1-F1
#
_cell.length_a   1.000
_cell.length_b   1.000
_cell.length_c   1.000
_cell.angle_alpha   90.00
_cell.angle_beta   90.00
_cell.angle_gamma   90.00
#
_symmetry.space_group_name_H-M   'P 1'
#
loop_
_entity.id
_entity.type
_entity.pdbx_description
1 polymer ?
#
loop_
_entity_poly.entity_id
_entity_poly.type
_entity_poly.pdbx_seq_one_letter_code
_entity_poly.pdbx_strand_id
1 'polypeptide(L)'
;MNCQECEENIWVYVELSSAEKAGLNSHMQTCADCRRLYEEMQAVSQILKQATPIIPEPKNAAALTNRIMDALPPQNQSWKNHLLDVLDNVWLQNSLRLASMILIVLFIWENLPDSNQLTKHFPRGKVVVLNSVAFIKKYDEIRNTPKKVTYYQRYQKVKKFTINSIQ
;
A
#
# COMPACT_ATOMS: atom_id res chain seq x y z
N MET A 1 11.12 45.77 5.27
CA MET A 1 11.68 45.01 4.15
C MET A 1 12.57 45.92 3.33
N ASN A 2 13.80 45.51 3.04
CA ASN A 2 14.71 46.25 2.16
C ASN A 2 14.51 45.81 0.70
N CYS A 3 15.13 46.51 -0.26
CA CYS A 3 14.96 46.17 -1.68
C CYS A 3 15.54 44.79 -2.03
N GLN A 4 16.66 44.40 -1.43
CA GLN A 4 17.28 43.10 -1.70
C GLN A 4 16.38 41.93 -1.31
N GLU A 5 15.80 41.98 -0.11
CA GLU A 5 14.84 41.02 0.40
C GLU A 5 13.55 41.01 -0.42
N CYS A 6 13.14 42.18 -0.95
CA CYS A 6 12.03 42.30 -1.89
C CYS A 6 12.28 41.50 -3.16
N GLU A 7 13.46 41.68 -3.77
CA GLU A 7 13.85 41.00 -5.02
C GLU A 7 13.89 39.48 -4.86
N GLU A 8 14.49 38.99 -3.77
CA GLU A 8 14.51 37.55 -3.45
C GLU A 8 13.09 37.00 -3.31
N ASN A 9 12.22 37.72 -2.59
CA ASN A 9 10.84 37.32 -2.34
C ASN A 9 9.95 37.37 -3.60
N ILE A 10 10.26 38.23 -4.59
CA ILE A 10 9.51 38.29 -5.86
C ILE A 10 9.62 36.95 -6.60
N TRP A 11 10.79 36.32 -6.64
CA TRP A 11 10.99 35.05 -7.35
C TRP A 11 10.24 33.88 -6.73
N VAL A 12 10.02 33.90 -5.41
CA VAL A 12 9.31 32.86 -4.64
C VAL A 12 7.89 33.29 -4.25
N TYR A 13 7.30 34.29 -4.93
CA TYR A 13 6.02 34.89 -4.56
C TYR A 13 4.89 33.87 -4.29
N VAL A 14 4.86 32.77 -5.04
CA VAL A 14 3.81 31.73 -4.89
C VAL A 14 3.90 31.03 -3.54
N GLU A 15 5.11 30.85 -3.01
CA GLU A 15 5.43 30.10 -1.80
C GLU A 15 5.34 30.95 -0.52
N LEU A 16 5.32 32.28 -0.66
CA LEU A 16 5.20 33.20 0.47
C LEU A 16 3.88 33.06 1.23
N SER A 17 3.96 33.20 2.56
CA SER A 17 2.81 33.32 3.44
C SER A 17 2.01 34.61 3.16
N SER A 18 0.78 34.68 3.67
CA SER A 18 -0.08 35.87 3.51
C SER A 18 0.53 37.12 4.14
N ALA A 19 1.24 36.97 5.27
CA ALA A 19 1.91 38.08 5.96
C ALA A 19 3.09 38.63 5.15
N GLU A 20 3.92 37.75 4.59
CA GLU A 20 5.05 38.13 3.74
C GLU A 20 4.58 38.80 2.46
N LYS A 21 3.52 38.27 1.83
CA LYS A 21 2.87 38.89 0.67
C LYS A 21 2.39 40.30 0.96
N ALA A 22 1.80 40.54 2.13
CA ALA A 22 1.36 41.88 2.53
C ALA A 22 2.54 42.85 2.69
N GLY A 23 3.64 42.39 3.30
CA GLY A 23 4.88 43.18 3.43
C GLY A 23 5.50 43.52 2.08
N LEU A 24 5.56 42.56 1.17
CA LEU A 24 6.03 42.72 -0.19
C LEU A 24 5.17 43.71 -0.99
N ASN A 25 3.84 43.56 -0.92
CA ASN A 25 2.90 44.47 -1.57
C ASN A 25 3.03 45.92 -1.05
N SER A 26 3.24 46.09 0.26
CA SER A 26 3.47 47.42 0.84
C SER A 26 4.77 48.05 0.32
N HIS A 27 5.85 47.27 0.17
CA HIS A 27 7.09 47.78 -0.39
C HIS A 27 6.93 48.20 -1.87
N MET A 28 6.25 47.38 -2.68
CA MET A 28 6.00 47.70 -4.10
C MET A 28 5.12 48.94 -4.33
N GLN A 29 4.34 49.37 -3.33
CA GLN A 29 3.60 50.64 -3.40
C GLN A 29 4.53 51.86 -3.30
N THR A 30 5.68 51.71 -2.66
CA THR A 30 6.62 52.81 -2.39
C THR A 30 7.87 52.76 -3.26
N CYS A 31 8.27 51.56 -3.73
CA CYS A 31 9.44 51.35 -4.58
C CYS A 31 9.03 50.97 -6.01
N ALA A 32 9.26 51.89 -6.96
CA ALA A 32 8.91 51.71 -8.37
C ALA A 32 9.75 50.60 -9.04
N ASP A 33 11.02 50.45 -8.67
CA ASP A 33 11.91 49.45 -9.25
C ASP A 33 11.48 48.02 -8.92
N CYS A 34 11.15 47.78 -7.64
CA CYS A 34 10.63 46.49 -7.19
C CYS A 34 9.27 46.16 -7.82
N ARG A 35 8.40 47.17 -8.02
CA ARG A 35 7.14 46.98 -8.71
C ARG A 35 7.34 46.57 -10.17
N ARG A 36 8.26 47.23 -10.87
CA ARG A 36 8.60 46.88 -12.26
C ARG A 36 9.15 45.46 -12.37
N LEU A 37 10.06 45.06 -11.47
CA LEU A 37 10.60 43.70 -11.43
C LEU A 37 9.50 42.65 -11.26
N TYR A 38 8.54 42.92 -10.37
CA TYR A 38 7.39 42.04 -10.15
C TYR A 38 6.48 41.94 -11.39
N GLU A 39 6.21 43.05 -12.07
CA GLU A 39 5.44 43.09 -13.32
C GLU A 39 6.13 42.29 -14.44
N GLU A 40 7.45 42.43 -14.58
CA GLU A 40 8.26 41.66 -15.54
C GLU A 40 8.19 40.16 -15.24
N MET A 41 8.35 39.77 -13.97
CA MET A 41 8.24 38.37 -13.52
C MET A 41 6.84 37.80 -13.79
N GLN A 42 5.78 38.59 -13.53
CA GLN A 42 4.41 38.17 -13.85
C GLN A 42 4.20 37.99 -15.35
N ALA A 43 4.70 38.90 -16.18
CA ALA A 43 4.59 38.80 -17.63
C ALA A 43 5.27 37.52 -18.15
N VAL A 44 6.47 37.21 -17.67
CA VAL A 44 7.18 35.96 -17.99
C VAL A 44 6.37 34.75 -17.51
N SER A 45 5.86 34.75 -16.29
CA SER A 45 5.03 33.67 -15.75
C SER A 45 3.78 33.42 -16.61
N GLN A 46 3.13 34.49 -17.07
CA GLN A 46 1.95 34.40 -17.93
C GLN A 46 2.29 33.83 -19.31
N ILE A 47 3.39 34.26 -19.92
CA ILE A 47 3.88 33.69 -21.18
C ILE A 47 4.19 32.21 -21.01
N LEU A 48 4.88 31.82 -19.93
CA LEU A 48 5.20 30.42 -19.65
C LEU A 48 3.93 29.56 -19.50
N LYS A 49 2.91 30.06 -18.79
CA LYS A 49 1.62 29.36 -18.65
C LYS A 49 0.90 29.17 -19.98
N GLN A 50 1.00 30.14 -20.89
CA GLN A 50 0.42 30.05 -22.22
C GLN A 50 1.25 29.16 -23.15
N ALA A 51 2.56 29.16 -22.98
CA ALA A 51 3.51 28.40 -23.78
C ALA A 51 3.62 26.94 -23.33
N THR A 52 3.21 26.58 -22.11
CA THR A 52 3.15 25.18 -21.69
C THR A 52 2.18 24.44 -22.60
N PRO A 53 2.69 23.55 -23.49
CA PRO A 53 1.84 22.82 -24.39
C PRO A 53 0.92 21.95 -23.55
N ILE A 54 -0.36 21.98 -23.94
CA ILE A 54 -1.39 20.99 -23.59
C ILE A 54 -0.70 19.65 -23.39
N ILE A 55 -0.85 19.04 -22.21
CA ILE A 55 -0.31 17.70 -21.91
C ILE A 55 -0.74 16.81 -23.06
N PRO A 56 0.17 16.41 -23.97
CA PRO A 56 -0.23 15.62 -25.11
C PRO A 56 -0.65 14.28 -24.53
N GLU A 57 -1.92 13.92 -24.69
CA GLU A 57 -2.39 12.58 -24.31
C GLU A 57 -1.54 11.59 -25.11
N PRO A 58 -0.64 10.83 -24.44
CA PRO A 58 0.31 10.02 -25.17
C PRO A 58 -0.50 8.94 -25.88
N LYS A 59 -0.45 8.93 -27.22
CA LYS A 59 -1.15 7.93 -28.06
C LYS A 59 -0.96 6.48 -27.58
N ASN A 60 0.13 6.21 -26.85
CA ASN A 60 0.41 4.94 -26.20
C ASN A 60 0.91 5.14 -24.75
N ALA A 61 0.06 5.69 -23.87
CA ALA A 61 0.34 5.83 -22.44
C ALA A 61 0.90 4.53 -21.82
N ALA A 62 0.30 3.38 -22.17
CA ALA A 62 0.72 2.07 -21.68
C ALA A 62 2.16 1.69 -22.07
N ALA A 63 2.59 2.02 -23.30
CA ALA A 63 3.96 1.71 -23.75
C ALA A 63 5.01 2.55 -23.01
N LEU A 64 4.66 3.78 -22.66
CA LEU A 64 5.52 4.69 -21.91
C LEU A 64 5.66 4.22 -20.46
N THR A 65 4.54 3.83 -19.83
CA THR A 65 4.55 3.22 -18.50
C THR A 65 5.40 1.96 -18.46
N ASN A 66 5.26 1.06 -19.44
CA ASN A 66 6.05 -0.17 -19.50
C ASN A 66 7.56 0.13 -19.61
N ARG A 67 7.96 1.08 -20.48
CA ARG A 67 9.37 1.49 -20.58
C ARG A 67 9.92 2.10 -19.30
N ILE A 68 9.11 2.88 -18.59
CA ILE A 68 9.51 3.46 -17.30
C ILE A 68 9.67 2.34 -16.26
N MET A 69 8.72 1.41 -16.19
CA MET A 69 8.77 0.28 -15.25
C MET A 69 9.94 -0.66 -15.53
N ASP A 70 10.29 -0.89 -16.81
CA ASP A 70 11.43 -1.71 -17.21
C ASP A 70 12.79 -1.03 -16.94
N ALA A 71 12.83 0.31 -16.92
CA ALA A 71 14.04 1.09 -16.68
C ALA A 71 14.36 1.28 -15.19
N LEU A 72 13.42 0.97 -14.29
CA LEU A 72 13.67 1.04 -12.86
C LEU A 72 14.51 -0.17 -12.43
N PRO A 73 15.65 0.03 -11.74
CA PRO A 73 16.39 -1.08 -11.17
C PRO A 73 15.47 -1.84 -10.22
N PRO A 74 15.55 -3.19 -10.14
CA PRO A 74 14.67 -3.99 -9.31
C PRO A 74 14.74 -3.51 -7.85
N GLN A 75 13.74 -2.72 -7.47
CA GLN A 75 13.67 -2.09 -6.17
C GLN A 75 13.27 -3.17 -5.16
N ASN A 76 14.25 -3.64 -4.40
CA ASN A 76 14.06 -4.50 -3.24
C ASN A 76 13.51 -5.92 -3.56
N GLN A 77 14.24 -6.69 -4.37
CA GLN A 77 14.21 -8.15 -4.29
C GLN A 77 15.08 -8.66 -3.12
N SER A 78 14.84 -8.13 -1.92
CA SER A 78 15.46 -8.64 -0.69
C SER A 78 14.86 -10.02 -0.40
N TRP A 79 15.71 -11.04 -0.35
CA TRP A 79 15.56 -12.39 0.23
C TRP A 79 14.44 -13.34 -0.23
N LYS A 80 13.22 -12.87 -0.54
CA LYS A 80 12.09 -13.76 -0.89
C LYS A 80 12.26 -14.43 -2.24
N ASN A 81 12.87 -13.74 -3.19
CA ASN A 81 13.06 -14.29 -4.53
C ASN A 81 14.21 -15.30 -4.56
N HIS A 82 15.22 -15.16 -3.69
CA HIS A 82 16.22 -16.21 -3.49
C HIS A 82 15.63 -17.49 -2.86
N LEU A 83 14.68 -17.37 -1.93
CA LEU A 83 14.00 -18.56 -1.39
C LEU A 83 13.15 -19.27 -2.45
N LEU A 84 12.45 -18.51 -3.29
CA LEU A 84 11.65 -19.08 -4.38
C LEU A 84 12.54 -19.70 -5.48
N ASP A 85 13.66 -19.07 -5.83
CA ASP A 85 14.64 -19.65 -6.77
C ASP A 85 15.30 -20.93 -6.25
N VAL A 86 15.53 -21.04 -4.94
CA VAL A 86 16.02 -22.29 -4.33
C VAL A 86 14.94 -23.38 -4.38
N LEU A 87 13.66 -23.03 -4.19
CA LEU A 87 12.53 -23.97 -4.35
C LEU A 87 12.27 -24.38 -5.80
N ASP A 88 12.63 -23.54 -6.78
CA ASP A 88 12.51 -23.86 -8.20
C ASP A 88 13.68 -24.71 -8.74
N ASN A 89 14.62 -25.06 -7.86
CA ASN A 89 15.68 -25.98 -8.21
C ASN A 89 15.08 -27.37 -8.47
N VAL A 90 15.08 -27.78 -9.74
CA VAL A 90 14.53 -29.05 -10.27
C VAL A 90 14.96 -30.26 -9.42
N TRP A 91 16.15 -30.20 -8.81
CA TRP A 91 16.65 -31.23 -7.91
C TRP A 91 15.81 -31.41 -6.64
N LEU A 92 15.39 -30.32 -5.99
CA LEU A 92 14.54 -30.35 -4.79
C LEU A 92 13.12 -30.84 -5.10
N GLN A 93 12.57 -30.43 -6.24
CA GLN A 93 11.27 -30.92 -6.68
C GLN A 93 11.31 -32.44 -6.95
N ASN A 94 12.38 -32.92 -7.55
CA ASN A 94 12.57 -34.35 -7.81
C ASN A 94 12.79 -35.14 -6.51
N SER A 95 13.53 -34.62 -5.53
CA SER A 95 13.75 -35.30 -4.25
C SER A 95 12.46 -35.42 -3.43
N LEU A 96 11.62 -34.38 -3.42
CA LEU A 96 10.32 -34.40 -2.74
C LEU A 96 9.35 -35.41 -3.37
N ARG A 97 9.33 -35.51 -4.71
CA ARG A 97 8.53 -36.53 -5.42
C ARG A 97 8.99 -37.95 -5.08
N LEU A 98 10.30 -38.18 -5.01
CA LEU A 98 10.87 -39.47 -4.65
C LEU A 98 10.54 -39.84 -3.19
N ALA A 99 10.70 -38.90 -2.27
CA ALA A 99 10.34 -39.08 -0.87
C ALA A 99 8.84 -39.38 -0.70
N SER A 100 7.99 -38.68 -1.43
CA SER A 100 6.53 -38.93 -1.44
C SER A 100 6.20 -40.34 -1.93
N MET A 101 6.82 -40.79 -3.02
CA MET A 101 6.61 -42.16 -3.52
C MET A 101 7.06 -43.22 -2.52
N ILE A 102 8.21 -43.02 -1.87
CA ILE A 102 8.74 -43.93 -0.85
C ILE A 102 7.76 -44.03 0.32
N LEU A 103 7.23 -42.90 0.80
CA LEU A 103 6.24 -42.88 1.88
C LEU A 103 4.95 -43.61 1.51
N ILE A 104 4.47 -43.47 0.27
CA ILE A 104 3.29 -44.21 -0.21
C ILE A 104 3.55 -45.71 -0.21
N VAL A 105 4.73 -46.14 -0.69
CA VAL A 105 5.11 -47.57 -0.69
C VAL A 105 5.20 -48.12 0.74
N LEU A 106 5.83 -47.38 1.66
CA LEU A 106 5.89 -47.77 3.08
C LEU A 106 4.50 -47.84 3.71
N PHE A 107 3.62 -46.89 3.40
CA PHE A 107 2.26 -46.88 3.90
C PHE A 107 1.45 -48.08 3.39
N ILE A 108 1.59 -48.42 2.10
CA ILE A 108 0.96 -49.62 1.52
C ILE A 108 1.53 -50.88 2.19
N TRP A 109 2.84 -50.93 2.41
CA TRP A 109 3.49 -52.06 3.07
C TRP A 109 2.98 -52.28 4.49
N GLU A 110 2.83 -51.21 5.26
CA GLU A 110 2.34 -51.27 6.65
C GLU A 110 0.84 -51.55 6.74
N ASN A 111 0.06 -51.10 5.75
CA ASN A 111 -1.39 -51.34 5.69
C ASN A 111 -1.77 -52.60 4.90
N LEU A 112 -0.80 -53.37 4.40
CA LEU A 112 -1.10 -54.70 3.86
C LEU A 112 -1.68 -55.52 5.01
N PRO A 113 -2.94 -55.98 4.91
CA PRO A 113 -3.53 -56.78 5.95
C PRO A 113 -2.69 -58.04 6.07
N ASP A 114 -2.01 -58.18 7.20
CA ASP A 114 -1.39 -59.42 7.63
C ASP A 114 -2.44 -60.51 7.42
N SER A 115 -2.20 -61.43 6.48
CA SER A 115 -3.22 -62.33 5.90
C SER A 115 -3.90 -63.22 6.95
N ASN A 116 -3.44 -63.14 8.19
CA ASN A 116 -3.87 -63.90 9.34
C ASN A 116 -4.85 -63.13 10.27
N GLN A 117 -5.24 -61.88 9.95
CA GLN A 117 -6.19 -61.10 10.74
C GLN A 117 -7.44 -60.67 9.95
N LEU A 118 -8.09 -61.63 9.29
CA LEU A 118 -9.52 -61.47 8.98
C LEU A 118 -10.32 -61.44 10.29
N THR A 119 -11.09 -60.38 10.49
CA THR A 119 -12.09 -60.15 11.56
C THR A 119 -11.59 -59.62 12.91
N LYS A 120 -11.06 -58.39 12.93
CA LYS A 120 -11.22 -57.54 14.13
C LYS A 120 -12.42 -56.61 13.94
N HIS A 121 -13.50 -56.96 14.63
CA HIS A 121 -14.68 -56.13 14.81
C HIS A 121 -14.29 -54.75 15.34
N PHE A 122 -14.60 -53.69 14.59
CA PHE A 122 -14.54 -52.33 15.13
C PHE A 122 -15.64 -52.15 16.19
N PRO A 123 -15.31 -51.72 17.42
CA PRO A 123 -16.34 -51.33 18.37
C PRO A 123 -17.06 -50.10 17.82
N ARG A 124 -18.39 -50.17 17.73
CA ARG A 124 -19.25 -49.03 17.39
C ARG A 124 -18.97 -47.89 18.37
N GLY A 125 -18.11 -46.96 17.95
CA GLY A 125 -17.78 -45.76 18.68
C GLY A 125 -19.05 -44.93 18.90
N LYS A 126 -19.19 -44.44 20.13
CA LYS A 126 -20.27 -43.55 20.57
C LYS A 126 -20.57 -42.50 19.51
N VAL A 127 -21.81 -42.48 19.04
CA VAL A 127 -22.31 -41.45 18.12
C VAL A 127 -22.25 -40.12 18.86
N VAL A 128 -21.35 -39.24 18.46
CA VAL A 128 -21.31 -37.87 18.97
C VAL A 128 -22.50 -37.15 18.35
N VAL A 129 -23.57 -37.01 19.12
CA VAL A 129 -24.74 -36.20 18.72
C VAL A 129 -24.30 -34.74 18.76
N LEU A 130 -24.00 -34.19 17.58
CA LEU A 130 -23.77 -32.77 17.40
C LEU A 130 -25.08 -32.03 17.75
N ASN A 131 -25.12 -31.39 18.91
CA ASN A 131 -26.25 -30.56 19.33
C ASN A 131 -26.24 -29.25 18.51
N SER A 132 -26.83 -29.34 17.31
CA SER A 132 -26.93 -28.24 16.35
C SER A 132 -27.62 -27.00 16.92
N VAL A 133 -28.54 -27.18 17.87
CA VAL A 133 -29.27 -26.11 18.54
C VAL A 133 -28.33 -25.26 19.41
N ALA A 134 -27.39 -25.89 20.12
CA ALA A 134 -26.40 -25.17 20.92
C ALA A 134 -25.45 -24.33 20.03
N PHE A 135 -25.14 -24.83 18.83
CA PHE A 135 -24.28 -24.13 17.87
C PHE A 135 -24.98 -22.90 17.28
N ILE A 136 -26.25 -23.04 16.87
CA ILE A 136 -27.05 -21.92 16.32
C ILE A 136 -27.25 -20.83 17.37
N LYS A 137 -27.57 -21.21 18.62
CA LYS A 137 -27.72 -20.24 19.71
C LYS A 137 -26.45 -19.42 19.95
N LYS A 138 -25.28 -20.05 19.87
CA LYS A 138 -23.98 -19.37 20.05
C LYS A 138 -23.65 -18.47 18.86
N TYR A 139 -24.04 -18.85 17.66
CA TYR A 139 -23.88 -18.03 16.46
C TYR A 139 -24.72 -16.74 16.53
N ASP A 140 -25.99 -16.84 16.96
CA ASP A 140 -26.87 -15.68 17.13
C ASP A 140 -26.38 -14.74 18.25
N GLU A 141 -25.83 -15.28 19.34
CA GLU A 141 -25.23 -14.50 20.42
C GLU A 141 -24.01 -13.69 19.92
N ILE A 142 -23.16 -14.28 19.08
CA ILE A 142 -22.02 -13.58 18.46
C ILE A 142 -22.49 -12.52 17.45
N ARG A 143 -23.60 -12.77 16.74
CA ARG A 143 -24.15 -11.82 15.77
C ARG A 143 -24.79 -10.60 16.44
N ASN A 144 -25.48 -10.82 17.56
CA ASN A 144 -26.25 -9.79 18.26
C ASN A 144 -25.45 -9.05 19.34
N THR A 145 -24.26 -9.54 19.69
CA THR A 145 -23.35 -8.77 20.55
C THR A 145 -22.86 -7.53 19.80
N PRO A 146 -22.98 -6.32 20.39
CA PRO A 146 -22.56 -5.10 19.74
C PRO A 146 -21.06 -5.19 19.46
N LYS A 147 -20.69 -5.21 18.18
CA LYS A 147 -19.30 -5.26 17.73
C LYS A 147 -18.54 -4.16 18.44
N LYS A 148 -17.63 -4.54 19.34
CA LYS A 148 -16.71 -3.60 19.99
C LYS A 148 -16.05 -2.78 18.88
N VAL A 149 -16.29 -1.47 18.97
CA VAL A 149 -15.79 -0.38 18.13
C VAL A 149 -14.69 -0.84 17.18
N THR A 150 -15.01 -0.94 15.90
CA THR A 150 -14.05 -1.34 14.86
C THR A 150 -12.83 -0.44 14.91
N TYR A 151 -11.64 -0.99 14.67
CA TYR A 151 -10.36 -0.26 14.68
C TYR A 151 -10.43 1.08 13.92
N TYR A 152 -11.23 1.13 12.85
CA TYR A 152 -11.50 2.32 12.04
C TYR A 152 -12.18 3.46 12.81
N GLN A 153 -13.17 3.15 13.65
CA GLN A 153 -13.83 4.14 14.52
C GLN A 153 -12.88 4.67 15.61
N ARG A 154 -11.92 3.84 16.07
CA ARG A 154 -10.88 4.26 17.01
C ARG A 154 -9.89 5.23 16.36
N TYR A 155 -9.49 4.95 15.11
CA TYR A 155 -8.61 5.83 14.33
C TYR A 155 -9.24 7.20 14.05
N GLN A 156 -10.52 7.25 13.70
CA GLN A 156 -11.21 8.52 13.45
C GLN A 156 -11.34 9.40 14.70
N LYS A 157 -11.51 8.79 15.89
CA LYS A 157 -11.51 9.55 17.15
C LYS A 157 -10.15 10.20 17.41
N VAL A 158 -9.05 9.46 17.24
CA VAL A 158 -7.69 10.01 17.43
C VAL A 158 -7.44 11.17 16.45
N LYS A 159 -7.80 11.01 15.16
CA LYS A 159 -7.62 12.06 14.15
C LYS A 159 -8.40 13.34 14.46
N LYS A 160 -9.62 13.25 15.01
CA LYS A 160 -10.40 14.43 15.42
C LYS A 160 -9.81 15.16 16.63
N PHE A 161 -9.19 14.44 17.56
CA PHE A 161 -8.52 15.07 18.71
C PHE A 161 -7.27 15.86 18.31
N THR A 162 -6.50 15.38 17.31
CA THR A 162 -5.27 16.06 16.87
C THR A 162 -5.54 17.35 16.10
N ILE A 163 -6.69 17.46 15.44
CA ILE A 163 -7.04 18.67 14.65
C ILE A 163 -7.53 19.81 15.56
N ASN A 164 -8.21 19.48 16.67
CA ASN A 164 -8.73 20.48 17.61
C ASN A 164 -7.70 20.99 18.63
N SER A 165 -6.49 20.41 18.68
CA SER A 165 -5.41 20.87 19.58
C SER A 165 -4.39 21.78 18.87
N ILE A 166 -4.67 22.19 17.64
CA ILE A 166 -3.80 23.05 16.81
C ILE A 166 -4.48 24.41 16.52
N GLN A 167 -5.66 24.67 17.10
CA GLN A 167 -6.29 25.99 17.18
C GLN A 167 -6.25 26.49 18.61
#